data_AF-A0A3E5ENZ4-F1
#
_entry.id   AF-A0A3E5ENZ4-F1
#
_cell.length_a   1.000
_cell.length_b   1.000
_cell.length_c   1.000
_cell.angle_alpha   90.00
_cell.angle_beta   90.00
_cell.angle_gamma   90.00
#
_symmetry.space_group_name_H-M   'P 1'
#
loop_
_entity.id
_entity.type
_entity.pdbx_description
1 polymer ?
#
loop_
_entity_poly.entity_id
_entity_poly.type
_entity_poly.pdbx_seq_one_letter_code
_entity_poly.pdbx_strand_id
1 'polypeptide(L)'
;MRIEDMATWTVDQLKEEVVRLADESEAKQHEILDKNEKINELQAELDNMCAYNNELKKQVDEKTDTPFYDESIEIAKYHRQHQSDCITINQLQTALDVIVDRYYANLRKVHGVN
;
A
#
# COMPACT_ATOMS: atom_id res chain seq x y z
N MET A 1 47.08 9.91 28.77
CA MET A 1 48.20 10.10 29.71
C MET A 1 47.89 9.38 31.00
N ARG A 2 48.88 8.78 31.66
CA ARG A 2 48.68 8.12 32.97
C ARG A 2 49.12 9.06 34.08
N ILE A 3 48.54 8.91 35.26
CA ILE A 3 48.89 9.74 36.44
C ILE A 3 50.37 9.57 36.81
N GLU A 4 50.93 8.39 36.58
CA GLU A 4 52.36 8.07 36.79
C GLU A 4 53.29 8.95 35.95
N ASP A 5 52.88 9.36 34.75
CA ASP A 5 53.66 10.22 33.85
C ASP A 5 53.79 11.65 34.41
N MET A 6 52.90 12.03 35.33
CA MET A 6 52.80 13.37 35.91
C MET A 6 53.51 13.49 37.26
N ALA A 7 54.03 12.38 37.82
CA ALA A 7 54.69 12.36 39.12
C ALA A 7 55.97 13.22 39.18
N THR A 8 56.58 13.51 38.02
CA THR A 8 57.79 14.34 37.89
C THR A 8 57.51 15.78 37.44
N TRP A 9 56.24 16.14 37.24
CA TRP A 9 55.86 17.44 36.71
C TRP A 9 55.89 18.54 37.77
N THR A 10 56.16 19.77 37.33
CA THR A 10 56.04 20.94 38.18
C THR A 10 54.57 21.34 38.37
N VAL A 11 54.31 22.12 39.41
CA VAL A 11 52.96 22.65 39.70
C VAL A 11 52.39 23.43 38.52
N ASP A 12 53.21 24.17 37.77
CA ASP A 12 52.72 24.96 36.63
C ASP A 12 52.37 24.08 35.43
N GLN A 13 53.14 23.02 35.17
CA GLN A 13 52.78 22.01 34.14
C GLN A 13 51.45 21.31 34.48
N LEU A 14 51.23 21.01 35.76
CA LEU A 14 49.97 20.44 36.22
C LEU A 14 48.78 21.40 36.02
N LYS A 15 48.98 22.71 36.25
CA LYS A 15 47.93 23.71 36.01
C LYS A 15 47.57 23.82 34.53
N GLU A 16 48.56 23.88 33.65
CA GLU A 16 48.32 23.94 32.20
C GLU A 16 47.54 22.72 31.72
N GLU A 17 47.89 21.54 32.22
CA GLU A 17 47.21 20.29 31.87
C GLU A 17 45.78 20.21 32.40
N VAL A 18 45.53 20.73 33.61
CA VAL A 18 44.17 20.84 34.15
C VAL A 18 43.31 21.75 33.26
N VAL A 19 43.85 22.89 32.81
CA VAL A 19 43.14 23.79 31.88
C VAL A 19 42.86 23.07 30.56
N ARG A 20 43.86 22.40 29.98
CA ARG A 20 43.69 21.63 28.73
C ARG A 20 42.61 20.55 28.85
N LEU A 21 42.59 19.83 29.97
CA LEU A 21 41.58 18.79 30.23
C LEU A 21 40.20 19.39 30.47
N ALA A 22 40.10 20.56 31.10
CA ALA A 22 38.83 21.27 31.26
C ALA A 22 38.25 21.68 29.90
N ASP A 23 39.07 22.28 29.02
CA ASP A 23 38.66 22.66 27.67
C ASP A 23 38.23 21.43 26.84
N GLU A 24 39.00 20.33 26.91
CA GLU A 24 38.65 19.07 26.23
C GLU A 24 37.34 18.48 26.79
N SER A 25 37.13 18.56 28.10
CA SER A 25 35.90 18.10 28.75
C SER A 25 34.69 18.93 28.33
N GLU A 26 34.82 20.25 28.27
CA GLU A 26 33.76 21.16 27.82
C GLU A 26 33.37 20.88 26.36
N ALA A 27 34.36 20.75 25.47
CA ALA A 27 34.13 20.43 24.07
C ALA A 27 33.37 19.09 23.89
N LYS A 28 33.77 18.05 24.63
CA LYS A 28 33.07 16.75 24.61
C LYS A 28 31.65 16.85 25.17
N GLN A 29 31.43 17.70 26.16
CA GLN A 29 30.12 17.88 26.75
C GLN A 29 29.16 18.57 25.78
N HIS A 30 29.62 19.55 25.01
CA HIS A 30 28.85 20.13 23.91
C HIS A 30 28.51 19.09 22.83
N GLU A 31 29.48 18.26 22.43
CA GLU A 31 29.25 17.20 21.43
C GLU A 31 28.19 16.18 21.92
N ILE A 32 28.20 15.86 23.22
CA ILE A 32 27.18 14.98 23.83
C ILE A 32 25.81 15.64 23.81
N LEU A 33 25.72 16.94 24.10
CA LEU A 33 24.46 17.68 24.05
C LEU A 33 23.87 17.69 22.64
N ASP A 34 24.68 18.05 21.63
CA ASP A 34 24.25 18.06 20.23
C ASP A 34 23.78 16.67 19.77
N LYS A 35 24.50 15.61 20.16
CA LYS A 35 24.10 14.23 19.85
C LYS A 35 22.80 13.83 20.52
N ASN A 36 22.57 14.24 21.77
CA ASN A 36 21.32 13.97 22.48
C ASN A 36 20.14 14.72 21.85
N GLU A 37 20.33 15.98 21.44
CA GLU A 37 19.31 16.72 20.69
C GLU A 37 18.97 15.97 19.39
N LYS A 38 19.99 15.49 18.67
CA LYS A 38 19.76 14.74 17.44
C LYS A 38 19.03 13.42 17.67
N ILE A 39 19.34 12.71 18.74
CA ILE A 39 18.64 11.48 19.14
C ILE A 39 17.16 11.77 19.40
N ASN A 40 16.85 12.86 20.11
CA ASN A 40 15.47 13.23 20.41
C ASN A 40 14.68 13.59 19.15
N GLU A 41 15.28 14.32 18.21
CA GLU A 41 14.66 14.60 16.90
C GLU A 41 14.33 13.32 16.14
N LEU A 42 15.30 12.40 16.04
CA LEU A 42 15.12 11.14 15.32
C LEU A 42 14.09 10.24 15.99
N GLN A 43 14.03 10.24 17.32
CA GLN A 43 13.00 9.51 18.06
C GLN A 43 11.60 10.06 17.75
N ALA A 44 11.43 11.39 17.72
CA ALA A 44 10.16 12.01 17.38
C ALA A 44 9.73 11.71 15.92
N GLU A 45 10.68 11.70 14.97
CA GLU A 45 10.40 11.31 13.59
C GLU A 45 9.97 9.84 13.48
N LEU A 46 10.66 8.94 14.18
CA LEU A 46 10.31 7.53 14.24
C LEU A 46 8.91 7.30 14.81
N ASP A 47 8.57 7.98 15.90
CA ASP A 47 7.26 7.89 16.54
C ASP A 47 6.15 8.37 15.58
N ASN A 48 6.39 9.46 14.84
CA ASN A 48 5.47 9.95 13.81
C ASN A 48 5.28 8.95 12.66
N MET A 49 6.37 8.34 12.17
CA MET A 49 6.30 7.32 11.12
C MET A 49 5.55 6.06 11.58
N CYS A 50 5.77 5.63 12.82
CA CYS A 50 5.05 4.52 13.44
C CYS A 50 3.55 4.82 13.54
N ALA A 51 3.17 6.02 13.98
CA ALA A 51 1.78 6.44 14.03
C ALA A 51 1.11 6.42 12.65
N TYR A 52 1.81 6.96 11.63
CA TYR A 52 1.33 6.93 10.25
C TYR A 52 1.15 5.52 9.70
N ASN A 53 2.13 4.62 9.94
CA ASN A 53 2.03 3.22 9.53
C ASN A 53 0.86 2.49 10.20
N ASN A 54 0.60 2.77 11.49
CA ASN A 54 -0.53 2.19 12.19
C ASN A 54 -1.87 2.65 11.59
N GLU A 55 -1.97 3.92 11.21
CA GLU A 55 -3.16 4.45 10.53
C GLU A 55 -3.36 3.82 9.15
N LEU A 56 -2.30 3.66 8.35
CA LEU A 56 -2.37 2.96 7.07
C LEU A 56 -2.81 1.51 7.25
N LYS A 57 -2.28 0.81 8.25
CA LYS A 57 -2.64 -0.58 8.54
C LYS A 57 -4.13 -0.69 8.89
N LYS A 58 -4.63 0.22 9.72
CA LYS A 58 -6.06 0.29 10.05
C LYS A 58 -6.92 0.52 8.80
N GLN A 59 -6.53 1.40 7.89
CA GLN A 59 -7.27 1.61 6.63
C GLN A 59 -7.28 0.39 5.72
N VAL A 60 -6.20 -0.39 5.70
CA VAL A 60 -6.15 -1.66 4.97
C VAL A 60 -7.10 -2.68 5.63
N ASP A 61 -7.03 -2.81 6.95
CA ASP A 61 -7.87 -3.75 7.71
C ASP A 61 -9.37 -3.40 7.54
N GLU A 62 -9.75 -2.11 7.63
CA GLU A 62 -11.12 -1.64 7.37
C GLU A 62 -11.58 -1.90 5.93
N LYS A 63 -10.69 -1.77 4.94
CA LYS A 63 -11.00 -2.12 3.54
C LYS A 63 -11.13 -3.62 3.32
N THR A 64 -10.44 -4.46 4.09
CA THR A 64 -10.59 -5.91 4.02
C THR A 64 -11.83 -6.44 4.75
N ASP A 65 -12.31 -5.73 5.76
CA ASP A 65 -13.57 -6.05 6.47
C ASP A 65 -14.83 -5.61 5.71
N THR A 66 -14.67 -4.72 4.73
CA THR A 66 -15.71 -4.54 3.71
C THR A 66 -15.81 -5.85 2.95
N PRO A 67 -16.98 -6.53 2.90
CA PRO A 67 -17.13 -7.73 2.09
C PRO A 67 -16.67 -7.35 0.70
N PHE A 68 -15.54 -7.91 0.29
CA PHE A 68 -15.09 -7.79 -1.09
C PHE A 68 -16.24 -8.40 -1.87
N TYR A 69 -17.12 -7.54 -2.41
CA TYR A 69 -18.07 -7.97 -3.42
C TYR A 69 -17.17 -8.56 -4.48
N ASP A 70 -17.08 -9.89 -4.51
CA ASP A 70 -16.14 -10.56 -5.39
C ASP A 70 -16.63 -10.24 -6.78
N GLU A 71 -16.00 -9.24 -7.37
CA GLU A 71 -16.33 -8.71 -8.67
C GLU A 71 -16.30 -9.86 -9.68
N SER A 72 -15.45 -10.87 -9.44
CA SER A 72 -15.39 -12.14 -10.17
C SER A 72 -16.68 -12.95 -10.08
N ILE A 73 -17.37 -13.00 -8.93
CA ILE A 73 -18.64 -13.73 -8.76
C ILE A 73 -19.76 -13.05 -9.55
N GLU A 74 -19.91 -11.72 -9.44
CA GLU A 74 -20.94 -11.02 -10.21
C GLU A 74 -20.63 -11.04 -11.72
N ILE A 75 -19.36 -10.86 -12.12
CA ILE A 75 -18.94 -11.02 -13.52
C ILE A 75 -19.30 -12.42 -14.03
N ALA A 76 -19.02 -13.47 -13.25
CA ALA A 76 -19.35 -14.85 -13.64
C ALA A 76 -20.86 -15.08 -13.78
N LYS A 77 -21.68 -14.47 -12.91
CA LYS A 77 -23.14 -14.52 -12.99
C LYS A 77 -23.66 -13.82 -14.24
N TYR A 78 -23.21 -12.60 -14.52
CA TYR A 78 -23.59 -11.88 -15.75
C TYR A 78 -23.11 -12.61 -17.01
N HIS A 79 -21.94 -13.25 -16.97
CA HIS A 79 -21.45 -14.02 -18.10
C HIS A 79 -22.31 -15.25 -18.39
N ARG A 80 -22.74 -15.99 -17.36
CA ARG A 80 -23.70 -17.11 -17.52
C ARG A 80 -25.04 -16.63 -18.05
N GLN A 81 -25.55 -15.52 -17.52
CA GLN A 81 -26.81 -14.94 -17.99
C GLN A 81 -26.72 -14.56 -19.48
N HIS A 82 -25.66 -13.86 -19.87
CA HIS A 82 -25.43 -13.49 -21.26
C HIS A 82 -25.37 -14.71 -22.19
N GLN A 83 -24.68 -15.79 -21.79
CA GLN A 83 -24.67 -17.04 -22.57
C GLN A 83 -26.07 -17.64 -22.72
N SER A 84 -26.86 -17.68 -21.64
CA SER A 84 -28.24 -18.14 -21.67
C SER A 84 -29.13 -17.29 -22.59
N ASP A 85 -28.95 -15.97 -22.55
CA ASP A 85 -29.71 -15.03 -23.38
C ASP A 85 -29.37 -15.21 -24.86
N CYS A 86 -28.08 -15.36 -25.21
CA CYS A 86 -27.66 -15.67 -26.58
C CYS A 86 -28.26 -16.97 -27.11
N ILE A 87 -28.31 -18.02 -26.28
CA ILE A 87 -28.96 -19.29 -26.65
C ILE A 87 -30.45 -19.06 -26.94
N THR A 88 -31.13 -18.33 -26.06
CA THR A 88 -32.56 -18.01 -26.21
C THR A 88 -32.82 -17.22 -27.49
N ILE A 89 -32.00 -16.21 -27.79
CA ILE A 89 -32.11 -15.41 -29.02
C ILE A 89 -31.97 -16.29 -30.26
N ASN A 90 -30.97 -17.18 -30.30
CA ASN A 90 -30.77 -18.07 -31.45
C ASN A 90 -31.95 -19.04 -31.65
N GLN A 91 -32.54 -19.54 -30.55
CA GLN A 91 -33.75 -20.37 -30.61
C GLN A 91 -34.95 -19.59 -31.16
N LEU A 92 -35.15 -18.35 -30.71
CA LEU A 92 -36.22 -17.49 -31.20
C LEU A 92 -36.06 -17.13 -32.68
N GLN A 93 -34.83 -16.82 -33.12
CA GLN A 93 -34.53 -16.58 -34.53
C GLN A 93 -34.88 -17.81 -35.39
N THR A 94 -34.43 -19.00 -34.97
CA THR A 94 -34.75 -20.25 -35.68
C THR A 94 -36.26 -20.50 -35.76
N ALA A 95 -36.99 -20.25 -34.67
CA ALA A 95 -38.44 -20.41 -34.65
C ALA A 95 -39.14 -19.43 -35.61
N LEU A 96 -38.67 -18.18 -35.66
CA LEU A 96 -39.17 -17.17 -36.60
C LEU A 96 -38.91 -17.59 -38.05
N ASP A 97 -37.70 -18.03 -38.38
CA ASP A 97 -37.36 -18.50 -39.73
C ASP A 97 -38.29 -19.62 -40.18
N VAL A 98 -38.54 -20.61 -39.32
CA VAL A 98 -39.47 -21.72 -39.63
C VAL A 98 -40.92 -21.23 -39.83
N ILE A 99 -41.38 -20.29 -39.02
CA ILE A 99 -42.74 -19.71 -39.15
C ILE A 99 -42.85 -18.95 -40.47
N VAL A 100 -41.86 -18.13 -40.78
CA VAL A 100 -41.79 -17.32 -41.99
C VAL A 100 -41.76 -18.22 -43.23
N ASP A 101 -40.92 -19.27 -43.23
CA ASP A 101 -40.86 -20.26 -44.32
C ASP A 101 -42.20 -20.97 -44.54
N ARG A 102 -42.84 -21.43 -43.46
CA ARG A 102 -44.18 -22.05 -43.55
C ARG A 102 -45.22 -21.08 -44.07
N TYR A 103 -45.18 -19.83 -43.61
CA TYR A 103 -46.08 -18.78 -44.07
C TYR A 103 -45.90 -18.49 -45.56
N TYR A 104 -44.66 -18.29 -46.03
CA TYR A 104 -44.36 -18.11 -47.45
C TYR A 104 -44.76 -19.32 -48.30
N ALA A 105 -44.49 -20.55 -47.84
CA ALA A 105 -44.91 -21.76 -48.54
C ALA A 105 -46.44 -21.86 -48.67
N ASN A 106 -47.18 -21.52 -47.62
CA ASN A 106 -48.64 -21.50 -47.64
C ASN A 106 -49.18 -20.42 -48.58
N LEU A 107 -48.59 -19.22 -48.58
CA LEU A 107 -48.96 -18.16 -49.51
C LEU A 107 -48.74 -18.60 -50.97
N ARG A 108 -47.58 -19.19 -51.28
CA ARG A 108 -47.28 -19.75 -52.61
C ARG A 108 -48.32 -20.80 -53.02
N LYS A 109 -48.70 -21.69 -52.10
CA LYS A 109 -49.72 -22.72 -52.33
C LYS A 109 -51.12 -22.15 -52.62
N VAL A 110 -51.54 -21.11 -51.90
CA VAL A 110 -52.89 -20.53 -52.03
C VAL A 110 -52.99 -19.58 -53.22
N HIS A 111 -51.94 -18.79 -53.49
CA HIS A 111 -51.99 -17.70 -54.46
C HIS A 111 -51.27 -18.01 -55.79
N GLY A 112 -50.62 -19.18 -55.93
CA GLY A 112 -50.01 -19.60 -57.19
C GLY A 112 -48.82 -18.76 -57.65
N VAL A 113 -48.13 -18.11 -56.71
CA VAL A 113 -46.96 -17.25 -57.01
C VAL A 113 -45.70 -18.13 -57.08
N ASN A 114 -45.34 -18.58 -58.29
CA ASN A 114 -44.09 -19.30 -58.56
C ASN A 114 -42.85 -18.48 -58.12
#